data_AF-A0A4Y2U889-F1
#
_entry.id   AF-A0A4Y2U889-F1
#
_cell.length_a   1.000
_cell.length_b   1.000
_cell.length_c   1.000
_cell.angle_alpha   90.00
_cell.angle_beta   90.00
_cell.angle_gamma   90.00
#
_symmetry.space_group_name_H-M   'P 1'
#
loop_
_entity.id
_entity.type
_entity.pdbx_description
1 polymer ?
#
loop_
_entity_poly.entity_id
_entity_poly.type
_entity_poly.pdbx_seq_one_letter_code
_entity_poly.pdbx_strand_id
1 'polypeptide(L)'
;MKNFKEERQSLLLQIQEKDQNVDNLKSNNDSLVKTNSYYDRNKSGKVLLRKGDILAVRRKPNTTSESTKPQPRYQGPMVVTQVRPSDKYRISQLEPRNGRPYATIVHVSQLKACRSWNEDDDDSSTNSHNEPEMQRSKRTVRKPLRYGDFMPNR
;
A
#
# COMPACT_ATOMS: atom_id res chain seq x y z
N MET A 1 58.09 -28.69 -34.24
CA MET A 1 57.41 -29.47 -33.18
C MET A 1 56.44 -28.55 -32.48
N LYS A 2 55.13 -28.86 -32.49
CA LYS A 2 54.14 -28.06 -31.74
C LYS A 2 54.33 -28.28 -30.24
N ASN A 3 54.41 -27.18 -29.51
CA ASN A 3 54.62 -27.00 -28.08
C ASN A 3 53.35 -27.33 -27.28
N PHE A 4 52.91 -28.59 -27.33
CA PHE A 4 51.70 -29.09 -26.64
C PHE A 4 51.62 -28.76 -25.14
N LYS A 5 52.76 -28.58 -24.46
CA LYS A 5 52.78 -28.18 -23.04
C LYS A 5 52.27 -26.75 -22.83
N GLU A 6 52.59 -25.82 -23.73
CA GLU A 6 52.16 -24.42 -23.64
C GLU A 6 50.68 -24.27 -24.01
N GLU A 7 50.21 -24.99 -25.03
CA GLU A 7 48.77 -25.00 -25.40
C GLU A 7 47.89 -25.50 -24.24
N ARG A 8 48.32 -26.55 -23.52
CA ARG A 8 47.59 -27.05 -22.35
C ARG A 8 47.58 -26.06 -21.18
N GLN A 9 48.68 -25.33 -20.96
CA GLN A 9 48.73 -24.30 -19.92
C GLN A 9 47.85 -23.09 -20.28
N SER A 10 47.83 -22.67 -21.54
CA SER A 10 46.97 -21.59 -22.01
C SER A 10 45.47 -21.93 -21.88
N LEU A 11 45.08 -23.16 -22.27
CA LEU A 11 43.69 -23.62 -22.14
C LEU A 11 43.24 -23.63 -20.66
N LEU A 12 44.11 -24.07 -19.76
CA LEU A 12 43.80 -24.18 -18.34
C LEU A 12 43.62 -22.78 -17.70
N LEU A 13 44.43 -21.81 -18.12
CA LEU A 13 44.29 -20.41 -17.71
C LEU A 13 42.96 -19.81 -18.19
N GLN A 14 42.57 -20.08 -19.44
CA GLN A 14 41.29 -19.60 -19.99
C GLN A 14 40.07 -20.17 -19.26
N ILE A 15 40.15 -21.42 -18.77
CA ILE A 15 39.07 -22.03 -17.99
C ILE A 15 38.95 -21.35 -16.62
N GLN A 16 40.07 -21.15 -15.93
CA GLN A 16 40.09 -20.47 -14.63
C GLN A 16 39.55 -19.02 -14.72
N GLU A 17 39.90 -18.31 -15.79
CA GLU A 17 39.42 -16.94 -16.02
C GLU A 17 37.90 -16.91 -16.31
N LYS A 18 37.37 -17.90 -17.03
CA LYS A 18 35.94 -18.04 -17.28
C LYS A 18 35.16 -18.37 -16.01
N ASP A 19 35.69 -19.27 -15.17
CA ASP A 19 35.06 -19.64 -13.91
C ASP A 19 34.96 -18.43 -12.96
N GLN A 20 36.03 -17.63 -12.86
CA GLN A 20 36.00 -16.37 -12.11
C GLN A 20 34.96 -15.38 -12.65
N ASN A 21 34.81 -15.27 -13.97
CA ASN A 21 33.82 -14.38 -14.58
C ASN A 21 32.38 -14.80 -14.22
N VAL A 22 32.09 -16.10 -14.25
CA VAL A 22 30.78 -16.66 -13.88
C VAL A 22 30.46 -16.37 -12.41
N ASP A 23 31.42 -16.56 -11.51
CA ASP A 23 31.25 -16.28 -10.08
C ASP A 23 31.08 -14.77 -9.80
N ASN A 24 31.82 -13.92 -10.50
CA ASN A 24 31.66 -12.47 -10.44
C ASN A 24 30.26 -12.02 -10.93
N LEU A 25 29.74 -12.63 -12.00
CA LEU A 25 28.38 -12.34 -12.48
C LEU A 25 27.31 -12.78 -11.48
N LYS A 26 27.50 -13.94 -10.84
CA LYS A 26 26.58 -14.48 -9.85
C LYS A 26 26.52 -13.61 -8.59
N SER A 27 27.68 -13.26 -8.05
CA SER A 27 27.81 -12.37 -6.89
C SER A 27 27.26 -10.96 -7.15
N ASN A 28 27.43 -10.42 -8.36
CA ASN A 28 26.82 -9.13 -8.74
C ASN A 28 25.29 -9.20 -8.70
N ASN A 29 24.69 -10.26 -9.26
CA ASN A 29 23.24 -10.46 -9.20
C ASN A 29 22.75 -10.66 -7.76
N ASP A 30 23.45 -11.45 -6.96
CA ASP A 30 23.10 -11.64 -5.54
C ASP A 30 23.20 -10.32 -4.75
N SER A 31 24.19 -9.48 -5.05
CA SER A 31 24.32 -8.15 -4.45
C SER A 31 23.16 -7.23 -4.84
N LEU A 32 22.69 -7.32 -6.09
CA LEU A 32 21.54 -6.57 -6.60
C LEU A 32 20.23 -7.07 -5.95
N VAL A 33 20.06 -8.37 -5.77
CA VAL A 33 18.92 -8.96 -5.06
C VAL A 33 18.91 -8.49 -3.60
N LYS A 34 20.08 -8.49 -2.94
CA LYS A 34 20.21 -8.08 -1.53
C LYS A 34 19.89 -6.59 -1.33
N THR A 35 20.34 -5.71 -2.22
CA THR A 35 20.01 -4.27 -2.15
C THR A 35 18.54 -4.00 -2.43
N ASN A 36 17.93 -4.68 -3.40
CA ASN A 36 16.50 -4.54 -3.71
C ASN A 36 15.60 -5.07 -2.58
N SER A 37 16.02 -6.10 -1.85
CA SER A 37 15.25 -6.69 -0.74
C SER A 37 14.95 -5.69 0.39
N TYR A 38 15.83 -4.72 0.64
CA TYR A 38 15.62 -3.67 1.65
C TYR A 38 14.40 -2.80 1.30
N TYR A 39 14.29 -2.39 0.04
CA TYR A 39 13.18 -1.55 -0.42
C TYR A 39 11.87 -2.32 -0.59
N ASP A 40 11.95 -3.60 -0.94
CA ASP A 40 10.77 -4.44 -1.11
C ASP A 40 10.13 -4.85 0.21
N ARG A 41 10.91 -4.92 1.30
CA ARG A 41 10.41 -5.31 2.63
C ARG A 41 9.34 -4.37 3.19
N ASN A 42 9.38 -3.09 2.82
CA ASN A 42 8.40 -2.08 3.21
C ASN A 42 7.32 -1.83 2.14
N LYS A 43 7.39 -2.49 0.98
CA LYS A 43 6.32 -2.44 0.00
C LYS A 43 5.15 -3.25 0.52
N SER A 44 4.09 -2.55 0.92
CA SER A 44 2.81 -3.19 1.20
C SER A 44 2.30 -3.95 -0.03
N GLY A 45 1.61 -5.06 0.21
CA GLY A 45 1.01 -5.86 -0.85
C GLY A 45 0.10 -4.99 -1.72
N LYS A 46 0.22 -5.13 -3.05
CA LYS A 46 -0.65 -4.41 -3.98
C LYS A 46 -2.09 -4.83 -3.73
N VAL A 47 -2.99 -3.85 -3.57
CA VAL A 47 -4.43 -4.11 -3.50
C VAL A 47 -4.89 -4.57 -4.89
N LEU A 48 -5.03 -5.88 -5.04
CA LEU A 48 -5.52 -6.51 -6.26
C LEU A 48 -7.02 -6.73 -6.13
N LEU A 49 -7.79 -6.03 -6.95
CA LEU A 49 -9.23 -6.23 -7.05
C LEU A 49 -9.52 -7.30 -8.10
N ARG A 50 -10.43 -8.20 -7.77
CA ARG A 50 -10.92 -9.25 -8.66
C ARG A 50 -12.23 -8.80 -9.31
N LYS A 51 -12.55 -9.40 -10.46
CA LYS A 51 -13.86 -9.25 -11.07
C LYS A 51 -14.92 -9.79 -10.10
N GLY A 52 -15.94 -8.99 -9.80
CA GLY A 52 -16.99 -9.31 -8.83
C GLY A 52 -16.86 -8.58 -7.49
N ASP A 53 -15.71 -7.95 -7.19
CA ASP A 53 -15.54 -7.22 -5.92
C ASP A 53 -16.50 -6.02 -5.81
N ILE A 54 -17.11 -5.85 -4.63
CA ILE A 54 -18.02 -4.74 -4.32
C ILE A 54 -17.24 -3.58 -3.71
N LEU A 55 -17.34 -2.42 -4.35
CA LEU A 55 -16.58 -1.21 -4.05
C LEU A 55 -17.49 0.01 -4.04
N ALA A 56 -17.04 1.07 -3.40
CA ALA A 56 -17.64 2.40 -3.49
C ALA A 56 -16.68 3.37 -4.18
N VAL A 57 -17.22 4.26 -5.02
CA VAL A 57 -16.42 5.22 -5.80
C VAL A 57 -16.43 6.59 -5.13
N ARG A 58 -15.26 7.18 -4.91
CA ARG A 58 -15.15 8.53 -4.37
C ARG A 58 -15.70 9.57 -5.36
N ARG A 59 -16.67 10.37 -4.92
CA ARG A 59 -17.22 11.49 -5.68
C ARG A 59 -16.52 12.81 -5.37
N LYS A 60 -16.59 13.73 -6.33
CA LYS A 60 -16.28 15.14 -6.09
C LYS A 60 -17.48 15.79 -5.40
N PRO A 61 -17.26 16.67 -4.42
CA PRO A 61 -18.35 17.39 -3.79
C PRO A 61 -19.05 18.29 -4.80
N ASN A 62 -20.36 18.45 -4.67
CA ASN A 62 -21.13 19.37 -5.49
C ASN A 62 -21.05 20.78 -4.90
N THR A 63 -20.71 21.75 -5.75
CA THR A 63 -20.76 23.19 -5.44
C THR A 63 -22.21 23.67 -5.45
N THR A 64 -23.02 23.11 -4.56
CA THR A 64 -24.28 23.74 -4.16
C THR A 64 -23.90 24.78 -3.11
N SER A 65 -24.55 25.95 -3.06
CA SER A 65 -24.26 27.03 -2.08
C SER A 65 -24.40 26.62 -0.60
N GLU A 66 -24.76 25.35 -0.36
CA GLU A 66 -24.84 24.67 0.91
C GLU A 66 -23.50 24.03 1.33
N SER A 67 -23.39 23.67 2.61
CA SER A 67 -22.18 23.03 3.13
C SER A 67 -21.89 21.69 2.47
N THR A 68 -20.64 21.48 2.06
CA THR A 68 -20.15 20.19 1.54
C THR A 68 -19.99 19.12 2.63
N LYS A 69 -19.90 19.52 3.92
CA LYS A 69 -19.64 18.59 5.02
C LYS A 69 -20.63 17.40 5.11
N PRO A 70 -21.97 17.61 4.99
CA PRO A 70 -22.94 16.52 5.01
C PRO A 70 -23.02 15.70 3.70
N GLN A 71 -22.39 16.14 2.61
CA GLN A 71 -22.53 15.47 1.32
C GLN A 71 -21.84 14.09 1.31
N PRO A 72 -22.47 13.05 0.74
CA PRO A 72 -21.89 11.71 0.69
C PRO A 72 -20.62 11.70 -0.17
N ARG A 73 -19.49 11.30 0.43
CA ARG A 73 -18.16 11.29 -0.22
C ARG A 73 -17.96 10.13 -1.21
N TYR A 74 -18.72 9.05 -1.04
CA TYR A 74 -18.61 7.84 -1.85
C TYR A 74 -19.97 7.49 -2.47
N GLN A 75 -19.94 6.91 -3.66
CA GLN A 75 -21.09 6.49 -4.44
C GLN A 75 -21.21 4.98 -4.45
N GLY A 76 -22.33 4.51 -3.88
CA GLY A 76 -23.00 3.23 -4.13
C GLY A 76 -22.17 1.94 -4.05
N PRO A 77 -22.84 0.78 -3.97
CA PRO A 77 -22.20 -0.48 -4.28
C PRO A 77 -22.00 -0.58 -5.80
N MET A 78 -20.75 -0.56 -6.22
CA MET A 78 -20.32 -0.84 -7.59
C MET A 78 -19.55 -2.15 -7.62
N VAL A 79 -19.72 -2.90 -8.69
CA VAL A 79 -19.04 -4.17 -8.90
C VAL A 79 -17.94 -4.03 -9.94
N VAL A 80 -16.78 -4.64 -9.70
CA VAL A 80 -15.71 -4.71 -10.69
C VAL A 80 -16.10 -5.66 -11.82
N THR A 81 -16.17 -5.14 -13.04
CA THR A 81 -16.52 -5.93 -14.25
C THR A 81 -15.30 -6.37 -15.05
N GLN A 82 -14.25 -5.54 -15.06
CA GLN A 82 -13.02 -5.81 -15.79
C GLN A 82 -11.82 -5.17 -15.07
N VAL A 83 -10.77 -5.95 -14.89
CA VAL A 83 -9.47 -5.48 -14.42
C VAL A 83 -8.67 -4.99 -15.63
N ARG A 84 -8.14 -3.76 -15.58
CA ARG A 84 -7.24 -3.24 -16.63
C ARG A 84 -5.81 -3.15 -16.09
N PRO A 85 -4.80 -3.14 -16.99
CA PRO A 85 -3.43 -2.78 -16.62
C PRO A 85 -3.35 -1.38 -16.02
N SER A 86 -2.33 -1.12 -15.21
CA SER A 86 -2.06 0.19 -14.58
C SER A 86 -3.11 0.63 -13.56
N ASP A 87 -3.55 -0.28 -12.69
CA ASP A 87 -4.41 0.00 -11.52
C ASP A 87 -5.75 0.69 -11.86
N LYS A 88 -6.23 0.47 -13.09
CA LYS A 88 -7.52 0.95 -13.58
C LYS A 88 -8.52 -0.20 -13.60
N TYR A 89 -9.74 0.08 -13.18
CA TYR A 89 -10.80 -0.91 -13.11
C TYR A 89 -12.03 -0.39 -13.81
N ARG A 90 -12.66 -1.24 -14.62
CA ARG A 90 -14.00 -0.99 -15.14
C ARG A 90 -14.99 -1.49 -14.11
N ILE A 91 -15.86 -0.61 -13.67
CA ILE A 91 -16.86 -0.88 -12.64
C ILE A 91 -18.25 -0.60 -13.20
N SER A 92 -19.25 -1.33 -12.73
CA SER A 92 -20.66 -1.08 -13.03
C SER A 92 -21.46 -0.95 -11.74
N GLN A 93 -22.57 -0.21 -11.78
CA GLN A 93 -23.52 -0.23 -10.66
C GLN A 93 -24.07 -1.64 -10.49
N LEU A 94 -24.12 -2.11 -9.24
CA LEU A 94 -24.66 -3.43 -8.90
C LEU A 94 -26.15 -3.51 -9.21
N GLU A 95 -26.91 -2.49 -8.77
CA GLU A 95 -28.33 -2.35 -9.05
C GLU A 95 -28.57 -1.02 -9.81
N PRO A 96 -29.00 -1.07 -11.08
CA PRO A 96 -29.23 0.14 -11.87
C PRO A 96 -30.48 0.89 -11.37
N ARG A 97 -30.28 1.97 -10.60
CA ARG A 97 -31.39 2.78 -10.06
C ARG A 97 -32.25 3.45 -11.14
N ASN A 98 -31.68 3.76 -12.31
CA ASN A 98 -32.33 4.60 -13.33
C ASN A 98 -32.47 3.92 -14.71
N GLY A 99 -32.61 2.59 -14.77
CA GLY A 99 -32.77 1.81 -16.02
C GLY A 99 -31.55 1.78 -16.96
N ARG A 100 -30.68 2.80 -16.89
CA ARG A 100 -29.39 2.85 -17.59
C ARG A 100 -28.30 2.29 -16.67
N PRO A 101 -27.64 1.19 -17.02
CA PRO A 101 -26.49 0.69 -16.27
C PRO A 101 -25.35 1.70 -16.40
N TYR A 102 -24.95 2.29 -15.28
CA TYR A 102 -23.78 3.16 -15.23
C TYR A 102 -22.52 2.31 -15.13
N ALA A 103 -21.61 2.50 -16.09
CA ALA A 103 -20.30 1.87 -16.06
C ALA A 103 -19.21 2.92 -16.32
N THR A 104 -18.16 2.89 -15.51
CA THR A 104 -17.03 3.81 -15.63
C THR A 104 -15.70 3.10 -15.44
N ILE A 105 -14.62 3.79 -15.83
CA ILE A 105 -13.26 3.33 -15.60
C ILE A 105 -12.65 4.26 -14.55
N VAL A 106 -12.19 3.68 -13.45
CA VAL A 106 -11.73 4.40 -12.27
C VAL A 106 -10.39 3.85 -11.82
N HIS A 107 -9.51 4.73 -11.34
CA HIS A 107 -8.23 4.34 -10.75
C HIS A 107 -8.41 3.84 -9.31
N VAL A 108 -7.62 2.87 -8.88
CA VAL A 108 -7.71 2.25 -7.54
C VAL A 108 -7.75 3.27 -6.39
N SER A 109 -7.07 4.40 -6.53
CA SER A 109 -7.03 5.47 -5.51
C SER A 109 -8.37 6.17 -5.25
N GLN A 110 -9.33 6.02 -6.16
CA GLN A 110 -10.69 6.55 -6.00
C GLN A 110 -11.67 5.47 -5.53
N LEU A 111 -11.24 4.21 -5.49
CA LEU A 111 -12.06 3.09 -5.04
C LEU A 111 -11.84 2.85 -3.55
N LYS A 112 -12.91 2.46 -2.87
CA LYS A 112 -12.85 1.97 -1.50
C LYS A 112 -13.60 0.66 -1.41
N ALA A 113 -12.98 -0.35 -0.79
CA ALA A 113 -13.65 -1.63 -0.54
C ALA A 113 -14.92 -1.38 0.28
N CYS A 114 -16.06 -1.87 -0.22
CA CYS A 114 -17.31 -1.81 0.53
C CYS A 114 -17.30 -3.00 1.49
N ARG A 115 -16.98 -2.74 2.76
CA ARG A 115 -17.26 -3.70 3.83
C ARG A 115 -18.68 -3.43 4.29
N SER A 116 -19.54 -4.45 4.25
CA SER A 116 -20.78 -4.40 5.03
C SER A 116 -20.38 -4.21 6.49
N TRP A 117 -21.06 -3.30 7.18
CA TRP A 117 -20.98 -3.23 8.63
C TRP A 117 -21.55 -4.55 9.17
N ASN A 118 -20.67 -5.49 9.49
CA ASN A 118 -21.00 -6.45 10.53
C ASN A 118 -20.65 -5.70 11.82
N GLU A 119 -21.62 -5.47 12.69
CA GLU A 119 -21.33 -5.18 14.11
C GLU A 119 -20.48 -6.35 14.60
N ASP A 120 -19.16 -6.17 14.75
CA ASP A 120 -18.20 -7.01 15.49
C ASP A 120 -16.73 -6.71 15.09
N ASP A 121 -16.40 -5.46 14.74
CA ASP A 121 -15.00 -5.01 14.79
C ASP A 121 -14.71 -4.55 16.24
N ASP A 122 -14.67 -5.51 17.17
CA ASP A 122 -14.02 -5.32 18.47
C ASP A 122 -12.51 -5.22 18.19
N ASP A 123 -12.05 -3.98 18.01
CA ASP A 123 -10.66 -3.60 17.88
C ASP A 123 -9.93 -3.86 19.22
N SER A 124 -9.79 -5.14 19.57
CA SER A 124 -8.75 -5.62 20.46
C SER A 124 -7.40 -5.44 19.76
N SER A 125 -7.03 -4.17 19.58
CA SER A 125 -5.69 -3.74 19.27
C SER A 125 -4.80 -4.23 20.41
N THR A 126 -4.32 -5.45 20.24
CA THR A 126 -3.29 -6.04 21.07
C THR A 126 -2.04 -5.22 20.79
N ASN A 127 -1.89 -4.17 21.58
CA ASN A 127 -0.76 -3.26 21.57
C ASN A 127 0.43 -4.05 22.11
N SER A 128 0.99 -4.94 21.28
CA SER A 128 2.26 -5.62 21.56
C SER A 128 3.39 -4.61 21.36
N HIS A 129 3.48 -3.71 22.33
CA HIS A 129 4.53 -2.72 22.46
C HIS A 129 5.81 -3.43 22.92
N ASN A 130 6.56 -3.99 21.98
CA ASN A 130 7.95 -4.39 22.22
C ASN A 130 8.87 -3.22 21.83
N GLU A 131 9.00 -2.27 22.75
CA GLU A 131 10.08 -1.26 22.76
C GLU A 131 10.60 -1.16 24.21
N PRO A 132 11.92 -0.98 24.41
CA PRO A 132 12.53 -1.02 25.73
C PRO A 132 12.05 0.15 26.59
N GLU A 133 11.83 -0.20 27.85
CA GLU A 133 11.30 0.60 28.95
C GLU A 133 12.08 1.91 29.18
N MET A 134 11.72 2.99 28.48
CA MET A 134 12.07 4.34 28.93
C MET A 134 11.05 4.77 29.99
N GLN A 135 11.49 4.79 31.26
CA GLN A 135 10.74 5.37 32.38
C GLN A 135 10.26 6.79 32.05
N ARG A 136 9.00 6.90 31.62
CA ARG A 136 8.29 8.18 31.54
C ARG A 136 7.86 8.57 32.94
N SER A 137 8.36 9.70 33.43
CA SER A 137 7.88 10.30 34.67
C SER A 137 6.37 10.59 34.56
N LYS A 138 5.62 10.19 35.59
CA LYS A 138 4.17 10.36 35.68
C LYS A 138 3.84 11.85 35.59
N ARG A 139 3.27 12.30 34.47
CA ARG A 139 2.66 13.64 34.40
C ARG A 139 1.37 13.61 35.22
N THR A 140 1.38 14.33 36.33
CA THR A 140 0.17 14.65 37.09
C THR A 140 -0.78 15.43 36.19
N VAL A 141 -1.98 14.89 35.98
CA VAL A 141 -3.05 15.53 35.21
C VAL A 141 -3.40 16.84 35.91
N ARG A 142 -3.02 17.98 35.31
CA ARG A 142 -3.49 19.29 35.78
C ARG A 142 -4.93 19.45 35.31
N LYS A 143 -5.86 19.61 36.25
CA LYS A 143 -7.26 19.90 35.94
C LYS A 143 -7.35 21.19 35.11
N PRO A 144 -8.24 21.28 34.11
CA PRO A 144 -8.45 22.51 33.37
C PRO A 144 -8.99 23.60 34.31
N LEU A 145 -8.33 24.77 34.32
CA LEU A 145 -8.80 25.96 35.03
C LEU A 145 -10.11 26.43 34.40
N ARG A 146 -11.08 26.83 35.23
CA ARG A 146 -12.39 27.30 34.78
C ARG A 146 -12.25 28.76 34.36
N TYR A 147 -12.97 29.16 33.32
CA TYR A 147 -12.94 30.53 32.76
C TYR A 147 -13.16 31.66 33.79
N GLY A 148 -13.81 31.36 34.93
CA GLY A 148 -14.01 32.29 36.04
C GLY A 148 -12.75 32.65 36.85
N ASP A 149 -11.66 31.89 36.73
CA ASP A 149 -10.44 32.10 37.54
C ASP A 149 -9.63 33.35 37.10
N PHE A 150 -9.97 33.95 35.95
CA PHE A 150 -9.29 35.12 35.38
C PHE A 150 -10.13 36.42 35.43
N MET A 151 -11.32 36.38 36.00
CA MET A 151 -12.20 37.55 36.11
C MET A 151 -12.19 38.09 37.54
N PRO A 152 -11.39 39.12 37.88
CA PRO A 152 -11.54 39.81 39.15
C PRO A 152 -12.86 40.58 39.12
N ASN A 153 -13.71 40.33 40.13
CA ASN A 153 -14.94 41.10 40.34
C ASN A 153 -14.57 42.59 40.40
N ARG A 154 -15.14 43.36 39.47
CA ARG A 154 -15.07 44.82 39.48
C ARG A 154 -16.17 45.40 40.36
#